data_AF-A0A536UV55-F1
#
_entry.id   AF-A0A536UV55-F1
#
_cell.length_a   1.000
_cell.length_b   1.000
_cell.length_c   1.000
_cell.angle_alpha   90.00
_cell.angle_beta   90.00
_cell.angle_gamma   90.00
#
_symmetry.space_group_name_H-M   'P 1'
#
loop_
_entity.id
_entity.type
_entity.pdbx_description
1 polymer ?
#
loop_
_entity_poly.entity_id
_entity_poly.type
_entity_poly.pdbx_seq_one_letter_code
_entity_poly.pdbx_strand_id
1 'polypeptide(L)'
;MRLIALLALLPLLTSCFSITVDPRALLSSPDGAVRVRSLPCDARQGVSEPDAATAANALDPRAIHVLTWNINKEQDAAWEGDLARFVEESDIVLLQEAALRRPLRDMVERSRLRWIMASSFMFGAEDVGVLTAARVAPIEVCTLRAFEPLIRLPKSAVIAWFRLTGRGRTLAVANIHAINFSSVDAYRS
;
A
#
# COMPACT_ATOMS: atom_id res chain seq x y z
N MET A 1 22.28 -3.09 59.72
CA MET A 1 22.34 -3.96 58.52
C MET A 1 20.92 -4.21 58.02
N ARG A 2 20.60 -3.71 56.81
CA ARG A 2 19.63 -4.22 55.82
C ARG A 2 19.01 -3.05 55.03
N LEU A 3 19.72 -2.72 53.94
CA LEU A 3 19.26 -1.86 52.87
C LEU A 3 18.21 -2.65 52.07
N ILE A 4 16.95 -2.24 52.09
CA ILE A 4 15.89 -2.84 51.27
C ILE A 4 16.01 -2.21 49.88
N ALA A 5 16.58 -2.95 48.93
CA ALA A 5 16.61 -2.56 47.53
C ALA A 5 15.21 -2.79 46.93
N LEU A 6 14.48 -1.70 46.68
CA LEU A 6 13.25 -1.73 45.91
C LEU A 6 13.62 -1.85 44.42
N LEU A 7 13.71 -3.09 43.89
CA LEU A 7 13.78 -3.30 42.45
C LEU A 7 12.44 -2.91 41.84
N ALA A 8 12.34 -1.70 41.29
CA ALA A 8 11.23 -1.32 40.43
C ALA A 8 11.32 -2.13 39.14
N LEU A 9 10.50 -3.18 39.04
CA LEU A 9 10.28 -3.92 37.80
C LEU A 9 9.49 -3.00 36.85
N LEU A 10 10.18 -2.19 36.04
CA LEU A 10 9.53 -1.49 34.94
C LEU A 10 9.06 -2.55 33.93
N PRO A 11 7.75 -2.65 33.61
CA PRO A 11 7.32 -3.51 32.53
C PRO A 11 7.90 -2.95 31.22
N LEU A 12 8.73 -3.75 30.55
CA LEU A 12 9.12 -3.53 29.17
C LEU A 12 7.85 -3.63 28.31
N LEU A 13 7.13 -2.52 28.14
CA LEU A 13 6.07 -2.40 27.16
C LEU A 13 6.75 -2.45 25.79
N THR A 14 6.89 -3.65 25.24
CA THR A 14 7.29 -3.83 23.84
C THR A 14 6.20 -3.23 22.98
N SER A 15 6.44 -2.02 22.47
CA SER A 15 5.57 -1.42 21.47
C SER A 15 5.41 -2.38 20.30
N CYS A 16 4.18 -2.72 19.94
CA CYS A 16 3.91 -3.51 18.73
C CYS A 16 4.21 -2.72 17.45
N PHE A 17 4.52 -1.43 17.54
CA PHE A 17 4.83 -0.59 16.40
C PHE A 17 6.33 -0.64 16.08
N SER A 18 6.68 -0.93 14.82
CA SER A 18 8.07 -0.89 14.34
C SER A 18 8.19 -0.27 12.94
N ILE A 19 9.34 0.37 12.69
CA ILE A 19 9.68 0.98 11.40
C ILE A 19 10.96 0.32 10.90
N THR A 20 10.93 -0.23 9.70
CA THR A 20 12.13 -0.83 9.09
C THR A 20 13.08 0.25 8.57
N VAL A 21 14.39 -0.03 8.63
CA VAL A 21 15.42 0.89 8.12
C VAL A 21 15.18 1.16 6.64
N ASP A 22 15.03 0.11 5.84
CA ASP A 22 14.72 0.23 4.42
C ASP A 22 13.20 0.26 4.16
N PRO A 23 12.71 1.07 3.21
CA PRO A 23 11.35 0.97 2.72
C PRO A 23 11.05 -0.42 2.18
N ARG A 24 9.87 -0.96 2.51
CA ARG A 24 9.43 -2.28 2.09
C ARG A 24 8.31 -2.17 1.07
N ALA A 25 8.52 -2.77 -0.09
CA ALA A 25 7.48 -3.10 -1.04
C ALA A 25 7.11 -4.57 -0.89
N LEU A 26 5.82 -4.87 -0.68
CA LEU A 26 5.29 -6.21 -0.59
C LEU A 26 4.51 -6.51 -1.87
N LEU A 27 4.82 -7.62 -2.53
CA LEU A 27 4.25 -7.98 -3.82
C LEU A 27 3.56 -9.34 -3.76
N SER A 28 2.41 -9.46 -4.41
CA SER A 28 1.77 -10.73 -4.69
C SER A 28 2.59 -11.54 -5.71
N SER A 29 2.95 -12.77 -5.39
CA SER A 29 3.59 -13.71 -6.32
C SER A 29 2.57 -14.73 -6.85
N PRO A 30 2.70 -15.24 -8.09
CA PRO A 30 1.77 -16.22 -8.66
C PRO A 30 1.63 -17.53 -7.86
N ASP A 31 2.62 -17.86 -7.02
CA ASP A 31 2.60 -19.01 -6.11
C ASP A 31 1.86 -18.73 -4.78
N GLY A 32 1.18 -17.59 -4.67
CA GLY A 32 0.44 -17.17 -3.46
C GLY A 32 1.33 -16.65 -2.33
N ALA A 33 2.65 -16.58 -2.54
CA ALA A 33 3.57 -16.07 -1.54
C ALA A 33 3.72 -14.54 -1.63
N VAL A 34 4.01 -13.91 -0.49
CA VAL A 34 4.35 -12.48 -0.45
C VAL A 34 5.85 -12.32 -0.59
N ARG A 35 6.30 -11.52 -1.56
CA ARG A 35 7.72 -11.17 -1.74
C ARG A 35 7.95 -9.76 -1.20
N VAL A 36 9.00 -9.61 -0.39
CA VAL A 36 9.42 -8.30 0.13
C VAL A 36 10.63 -7.84 -0.67
N ARG A 37 10.58 -6.61 -1.18
CA ARG A 37 11.67 -5.97 -1.95
C ARG A 37 11.81 -4.50 -1.57
N SER A 38 12.93 -3.89 -1.93
CA SER A 38 13.04 -2.43 -2.02
C SER A 38 12.86 -2.02 -3.48
N LEU A 39 11.99 -1.04 -3.72
CA LEU A 39 11.66 -0.53 -5.06
C LEU A 39 11.66 1.01 -5.01
N PRO A 40 12.82 1.67 -4.91
CA PRO A 40 12.88 3.12 -4.86
C PRO A 40 12.45 3.73 -6.20
N CYS A 41 11.77 4.87 -6.15
CA CYS A 41 11.54 5.66 -7.36
C CYS A 41 12.81 6.44 -7.72
N ASP A 42 13.61 5.90 -8.63
CA ASP A 42 14.80 6.57 -9.16
C ASP A 42 14.46 7.29 -10.47
N ALA A 43 14.90 8.55 -10.61
CA ALA A 43 14.71 9.36 -11.83
C ALA A 43 15.36 8.76 -13.10
N ARG A 44 16.11 7.66 -12.98
CA ARG A 44 16.82 6.97 -14.07
C ARG A 44 16.08 5.74 -14.60
N GLN A 45 15.01 5.29 -13.97
CA GLN A 45 14.13 4.28 -14.54
C GLN A 45 13.14 5.00 -15.47
N GLY A 46 13.61 5.28 -16.68
CA GLY A 46 12.73 5.65 -17.77
C GLY A 46 11.90 4.43 -18.15
N VAL A 47 10.60 4.64 -18.35
CA VAL A 47 9.65 3.67 -18.89
C VAL A 47 10.32 2.96 -20.06
N SER A 48 10.80 1.74 -19.85
CA SER A 48 11.50 1.01 -20.90
C SER A 48 10.50 0.71 -22.01
N GLU A 49 10.88 0.97 -23.27
CA GLU A 49 9.99 0.67 -24.40
C GLU A 49 9.63 -0.81 -24.39
N PRO A 50 8.34 -1.18 -24.41
CA PRO A 50 8.00 -2.49 -23.91
C PRO A 50 7.70 -3.45 -25.07
N ASP A 51 8.26 -4.65 -24.98
CA ASP A 51 8.21 -5.70 -26.01
C ASP A 51 6.76 -6.06 -26.41
N ALA A 52 6.58 -6.41 -27.69
CA ALA A 52 5.29 -6.60 -28.36
C ALA A 52 4.47 -7.77 -27.80
N ALA A 53 5.13 -8.73 -27.13
CA ALA A 53 4.50 -9.91 -26.54
C ALA A 53 3.56 -9.63 -25.34
N THR A 54 3.50 -8.38 -24.86
CA THR A 54 2.75 -8.01 -23.63
C THR A 54 1.40 -7.33 -23.90
N ALA A 55 0.92 -7.30 -25.15
CA ALA A 55 -0.29 -6.57 -25.54
C ALA A 55 -1.59 -7.03 -24.83
N ALA A 56 -1.61 -8.23 -24.25
CA ALA A 56 -2.73 -8.75 -23.45
C ALA A 56 -2.86 -8.13 -22.04
N ASN A 57 -1.86 -7.37 -21.56
CA ASN A 57 -1.84 -6.71 -20.25
C ASN A 57 -1.93 -5.18 -20.40
N ALA A 58 -3.07 -4.68 -20.90
CA ALA A 58 -3.30 -3.24 -21.06
C ALA A 58 -4.72 -2.85 -20.63
N LEU A 59 -4.88 -1.63 -20.11
CA LEU A 59 -6.18 -1.05 -19.76
C LEU A 59 -6.88 -0.49 -21.01
N ASP A 60 -8.20 -0.58 -21.10
CA ASP A 60 -8.97 0.13 -22.14
C ASP A 60 -8.97 1.64 -21.79
N PRO A 61 -8.32 2.50 -22.59
CA PRO A 61 -8.26 3.92 -22.30
C PRO A 61 -9.61 4.65 -22.38
N ARG A 62 -10.69 3.99 -22.84
CA ARG A 62 -12.03 4.57 -22.93
C ARG A 62 -12.86 4.34 -21.67
N ALA A 63 -12.50 3.36 -20.84
CA ALA A 63 -13.21 3.01 -19.62
C ALA A 63 -12.20 2.47 -18.61
N ILE A 64 -11.80 3.31 -17.67
CA ILE A 64 -10.91 2.95 -16.57
C ILE A 64 -11.64 3.27 -15.27
N HIS A 65 -11.97 2.24 -14.50
CA HIS A 65 -12.63 2.37 -13.21
C HIS A 65 -11.59 2.29 -12.10
N VAL A 66 -11.53 3.35 -11.28
CA VAL A 66 -10.56 3.45 -10.18
C VAL A 66 -11.32 3.58 -8.86
N LEU A 67 -11.12 2.62 -7.97
CA LEU A 67 -11.52 2.73 -6.58
C LEU A 67 -10.38 3.36 -5.78
N THR A 68 -10.68 4.37 -4.97
CA THR A 68 -9.76 4.91 -3.97
C THR A 68 -10.43 4.94 -2.61
N TRP A 69 -9.81 4.35 -1.60
CA TRP A 69 -10.41 4.20 -0.29
C TRP A 69 -9.38 4.12 0.83
N ASN A 70 -9.50 5.01 1.81
CA ASN A 70 -8.90 4.78 3.12
C ASN A 70 -9.72 3.74 3.87
N ILE A 71 -9.23 2.50 3.93
CA ILE A 71 -9.95 1.34 4.48
C ILE A 71 -9.82 1.21 6.00
N ASN A 72 -9.28 2.23 6.67
CA ASN A 72 -9.19 2.32 8.12
C ASN A 72 -8.64 1.05 8.81
N LYS A 73 -7.55 0.46 8.29
CA LYS A 73 -6.95 -0.78 8.85
C LYS A 73 -7.99 -1.92 9.00
N GLU A 74 -8.97 -1.93 8.11
CA GLU A 74 -10.07 -2.90 8.06
C GLU A 74 -10.87 -2.96 9.38
N GLN A 75 -10.98 -1.84 10.10
CA GLN A 75 -11.67 -1.79 11.40
C GLN A 75 -13.19 -1.62 11.29
N ASP A 76 -13.69 -1.14 10.15
CA ASP A 76 -15.12 -0.92 9.94
C ASP A 76 -15.82 -2.25 9.63
N ALA A 77 -16.88 -2.60 10.37
CA ALA A 77 -17.50 -3.93 10.31
C ALA A 77 -17.96 -4.38 8.90
N ALA A 78 -18.28 -3.44 8.01
CA ALA A 78 -18.76 -3.72 6.66
C ALA A 78 -17.65 -3.79 5.60
N TRP A 79 -16.38 -3.56 5.97
CA TRP A 79 -15.30 -3.32 5.00
C TRP A 79 -15.19 -4.42 3.94
N GLU A 80 -15.34 -5.69 4.34
CA GLU A 80 -15.14 -6.84 3.47
C GLU A 80 -16.25 -6.92 2.41
N GLY A 81 -17.50 -6.78 2.82
CA GLY A 81 -18.64 -6.80 1.91
C GLY A 81 -18.64 -5.60 0.95
N ASP A 82 -18.28 -4.43 1.46
CA ASP A 82 -18.14 -3.23 0.63
C ASP A 82 -16.99 -3.35 -0.37
N LEU A 83 -15.82 -3.82 0.07
CA LEU A 83 -14.70 -4.03 -0.83
C LEU A 83 -15.04 -5.05 -1.91
N ALA A 84 -15.68 -6.17 -1.56
CA ALA A 84 -16.12 -7.18 -2.51
C ALA A 84 -17.04 -6.62 -3.60
N ARG A 85 -17.95 -5.72 -3.23
CA ARG A 85 -18.85 -5.07 -4.19
C ARG A 85 -18.12 -4.06 -5.06
N PHE A 86 -17.28 -3.21 -4.48
CA PHE A 86 -16.59 -2.16 -5.24
C PHE A 86 -15.51 -2.70 -6.17
N VAL A 87 -14.86 -3.80 -5.78
CA VAL A 87 -13.74 -4.38 -6.54
C VAL A 87 -14.18 -5.08 -7.82
N GLU A 88 -15.42 -5.56 -7.90
CA GLU A 88 -15.95 -6.21 -9.10
C GLU A 88 -15.94 -5.26 -10.31
N GLU A 89 -16.33 -4.01 -10.09
CA GLU A 89 -16.44 -2.96 -11.11
C GLU A 89 -15.15 -2.15 -11.32
N SER A 90 -14.08 -2.47 -10.59
CA SER A 90 -12.84 -1.70 -10.60
C SER A 90 -11.72 -2.35 -11.42
N ASP A 91 -11.03 -1.55 -12.24
CA ASP A 91 -9.80 -1.95 -12.93
C ASP A 91 -8.57 -1.79 -12.05
N ILE A 92 -8.58 -0.74 -11.23
CA ILE A 92 -7.51 -0.37 -10.30
C ILE A 92 -8.13 -0.01 -8.95
N VAL A 93 -7.56 -0.55 -7.88
CA VAL A 93 -7.97 -0.31 -6.49
C VAL A 93 -6.80 0.27 -5.72
N LEU A 94 -7.03 1.43 -5.10
CA LEU A 94 -6.06 2.21 -4.33
C LEU A 94 -6.52 2.27 -2.87
N LEU A 95 -5.95 1.42 -2.01
CA LEU A 95 -6.27 1.41 -0.59
C LEU A 95 -5.23 2.20 0.21
N GLN A 96 -5.69 3.07 1.11
CA GLN A 96 -4.87 3.72 2.13
C GLN A 96 -5.21 3.17 3.53
N GLU A 97 -4.23 3.24 4.44
CA GLU A 97 -4.31 2.60 5.77
C GLU A 97 -4.66 1.11 5.71
N ALA A 98 -4.26 0.43 4.64
CA ALA A 98 -4.44 -1.01 4.53
C ALA A 98 -3.47 -1.73 5.49
N ALA A 99 -3.96 -2.66 6.30
CA ALA A 99 -3.11 -3.61 7.03
C ALA A 99 -3.10 -4.94 6.26
N LEU A 100 -1.90 -5.44 5.93
CA LEU A 100 -1.75 -6.60 5.05
C LEU A 100 -2.03 -7.93 5.77
N ARG A 101 -3.26 -8.11 6.22
CA ARG A 101 -3.77 -9.32 6.88
C ARG A 101 -4.25 -10.34 5.85
N ARG A 102 -4.43 -11.59 6.28
CA ARG A 102 -4.99 -12.66 5.45
C ARG A 102 -6.33 -12.27 4.80
N PRO A 103 -7.34 -11.74 5.53
CA PRO A 103 -8.63 -11.43 4.92
C PRO A 103 -8.55 -10.44 3.75
N LEU A 104 -7.77 -9.36 3.90
CA LEU A 104 -7.58 -8.38 2.82
C LEU A 104 -6.89 -9.02 1.60
N ARG A 105 -5.81 -9.78 1.81
CA ARG A 105 -5.11 -10.46 0.72
C ARG A 105 -6.02 -11.43 -0.01
N ASP A 106 -6.73 -12.27 0.74
CA ASP A 106 -7.63 -13.27 0.18
C ASP A 106 -8.75 -12.58 -0.61
N MET A 107 -9.27 -11.44 -0.15
CA MET A 107 -10.28 -10.67 -0.89
C MET A 107 -9.76 -10.17 -2.25
N VAL A 108 -8.59 -9.53 -2.26
CA VAL A 108 -7.98 -8.98 -3.47
C VAL A 108 -7.58 -10.09 -4.46
N GLU A 109 -7.05 -11.21 -3.94
CA GLU A 109 -6.64 -12.37 -4.74
C GLU A 109 -7.83 -13.16 -5.30
N ARG A 110 -8.89 -13.38 -4.51
CA ARG A 110 -10.17 -13.96 -5.02
C ARG A 110 -10.77 -13.12 -6.13
N SER A 111 -10.58 -11.81 -6.05
CA SER A 111 -11.00 -10.89 -7.09
C SER A 111 -10.11 -10.96 -8.33
N ARG A 112 -9.06 -11.80 -8.38
CA ARG A 112 -8.09 -11.87 -9.50
C ARG A 112 -7.34 -10.56 -9.75
N LEU A 113 -7.15 -9.76 -8.72
CA LEU A 113 -6.27 -8.59 -8.80
C LEU A 113 -4.87 -8.98 -8.35
N ARG A 114 -3.87 -8.45 -9.06
CA ARG A 114 -2.49 -8.44 -8.59
C ARG A 114 -2.26 -7.20 -7.75
N TRP A 115 -1.50 -7.32 -6.68
CA TRP A 115 -1.32 -6.22 -5.74
C TRP A 115 0.14 -5.98 -5.34
N ILE A 116 0.40 -4.73 -5.00
CA ILE A 116 1.63 -4.26 -4.37
C ILE A 116 1.27 -3.35 -3.21
N MET A 117 1.99 -3.47 -2.10
CA MET A 117 1.90 -2.56 -0.98
C MET A 117 3.24 -1.84 -0.77
N ALA A 118 3.20 -0.53 -0.55
CA ALA A 118 4.30 0.19 0.06
C ALA A 118 4.04 0.29 1.57
N SER A 119 4.86 -0.40 2.37
CA SER A 119 4.74 -0.37 3.84
C SER A 119 5.16 1.00 4.38
N SER A 120 4.30 1.59 5.20
CA SER A 120 4.62 2.76 6.02
C SER A 120 5.35 2.30 7.28
N PHE A 121 4.74 1.37 8.02
CA PHE A 121 5.25 0.80 9.27
C PHE A 121 4.68 -0.60 9.49
N MET A 122 5.15 -1.30 10.52
CA MET A 122 4.62 -2.59 10.94
C MET A 122 3.93 -2.48 12.30
N PHE A 123 2.79 -3.15 12.45
CA PHE A 123 2.11 -3.37 13.72
C PHE A 123 2.11 -4.88 14.03
N GLY A 124 2.92 -5.30 15.00
CA GLY A 124 3.28 -6.69 15.20
C GLY A 124 4.03 -7.23 13.98
N ALA A 125 3.46 -8.25 13.34
CA ALA A 125 3.99 -8.83 12.11
C ALA A 125 3.30 -8.31 10.83
N GLU A 126 2.36 -7.36 10.96
CA GLU A 126 1.53 -6.87 9.86
C GLU A 126 2.10 -5.56 9.31
N ASP A 127 2.39 -5.51 8.01
CA ASP A 127 2.72 -4.28 7.31
C ASP A 127 1.44 -3.43 7.11
N VAL A 128 1.52 -2.13 7.46
CA VAL A 128 0.47 -1.13 7.28
C VAL A 128 0.96 -0.06 6.32
N GLY A 129 0.14 0.33 5.35
CA GLY A 129 0.54 1.35 4.39
C GLY A 129 -0.49 1.61 3.30
N VAL A 130 -0.02 1.79 2.07
CA VAL A 130 -0.87 1.91 0.89
C VAL A 130 -0.74 0.66 0.02
N LEU A 131 -1.86 0.17 -0.49
CA LEU A 131 -1.94 -0.99 -1.36
C LEU A 131 -2.57 -0.59 -2.70
N THR A 132 -1.89 -0.91 -3.79
CA THR A 132 -2.41 -0.75 -5.15
C THR A 132 -2.64 -2.13 -5.72
N ALA A 133 -3.88 -2.41 -6.13
CA ALA A 133 -4.26 -3.65 -6.80
C ALA A 133 -4.83 -3.35 -8.18
N ALA A 134 -4.57 -4.20 -9.17
CA ALA A 134 -5.01 -3.98 -10.54
C ALA A 134 -5.30 -5.29 -11.29
N ARG A 135 -6.23 -5.21 -12.26
CA ARG A 135 -6.59 -6.31 -13.17
C ARG A 135 -5.44 -6.70 -14.09
N VAL A 136 -4.67 -5.71 -14.52
CA VAL A 136 -3.50 -5.89 -15.40
C VAL A 136 -2.22 -5.56 -14.64
N ALA A 137 -1.13 -6.23 -15.03
CA ALA A 137 0.18 -5.95 -14.48
C ALA A 137 0.66 -4.54 -14.84
N PRO A 138 1.20 -3.75 -13.90
CA PRO A 138 1.97 -2.57 -14.27
C PRO A 138 3.26 -2.99 -14.98
N ILE A 139 3.69 -2.19 -15.96
CA ILE A 139 4.99 -2.37 -16.64
C ILE A 139 6.15 -1.88 -15.79
N GLU A 140 5.87 -0.97 -14.87
CA GLU A 140 6.84 -0.40 -13.95
C GLU A 140 6.14 -0.04 -12.65
N VAL A 141 6.85 -0.20 -11.53
CA VAL A 141 6.34 0.16 -10.22
C VAL A 141 7.47 0.54 -9.29
N CYS A 142 7.25 1.60 -8.51
CA CYS A 142 8.16 2.04 -7.47
C CYS A 142 7.39 2.51 -6.24
N THR A 143 8.10 2.67 -5.14
CA THR A 143 7.56 3.00 -3.82
C THR A 143 8.33 4.16 -3.21
N LEU A 144 7.62 5.00 -2.47
CA LEU A 144 8.18 6.12 -1.72
C LEU A 144 7.81 5.98 -0.25
N ARG A 145 8.68 6.49 0.62
CA ARG A 145 8.39 6.66 2.05
C ARG A 145 8.92 8.02 2.52
N ALA A 146 8.05 8.78 3.17
CA ALA A 146 8.36 10.06 3.80
C ALA A 146 7.91 10.03 5.27
N PHE A 147 8.41 10.96 6.08
CA PHE A 147 8.04 11.07 7.50
C PHE A 147 7.29 12.37 7.74
N GLU A 148 6.23 12.30 8.54
CA GLU A 148 5.51 13.50 8.98
C GLU A 148 6.42 14.47 9.75
N PRO A 149 6.28 15.80 9.60
CA PRO A 149 7.15 16.77 10.27
C PRO A 149 7.11 16.70 11.80
N LEU A 150 5.92 16.52 12.39
CA LEU A 150 5.68 16.66 13.83
C LEU A 150 5.96 15.35 14.58
N ILE A 151 5.16 14.31 14.34
CA ILE A 151 5.24 13.05 15.09
C ILE A 151 6.12 11.99 14.40
N ARG A 152 6.73 12.32 13.24
CA ARG A 152 7.63 11.43 12.50
C ARG A 152 7.01 10.06 12.21
N LEU A 153 5.70 10.01 11.98
CA LEU A 153 5.04 8.81 11.49
C LEU A 153 5.34 8.65 10.00
N PRO A 154 5.77 7.46 9.54
CA PRO A 154 6.03 7.25 8.13
C PRO A 154 4.73 7.20 7.33
N LYS A 155 4.78 7.79 6.15
CA LYS A 155 3.76 7.74 5.10
C LYS A 155 4.39 7.16 3.84
N SER A 156 3.64 6.34 3.11
CA SER A 156 4.13 5.69 1.91
C SER A 156 3.28 6.01 0.69
N ALA A 157 3.89 5.81 -0.48
CA ALA A 157 3.21 5.88 -1.77
C ALA A 157 3.64 4.73 -2.67
N VAL A 158 2.75 4.32 -3.57
CA VAL A 158 3.05 3.45 -4.73
C VAL A 158 2.83 4.27 -5.99
N ILE A 159 3.79 4.24 -6.91
CA ILE A 159 3.60 4.74 -8.27
C ILE A 159 3.71 3.56 -9.23
N ALA A 160 2.70 3.37 -10.07
CA ALA A 160 2.62 2.27 -11.02
C ALA A 160 2.27 2.79 -12.42
N TRP A 161 2.89 2.23 -13.46
CA TRP A 161 2.63 2.58 -14.84
C TRP A 161 1.95 1.43 -15.57
N PHE A 162 0.86 1.71 -16.27
CA PHE A 162 0.06 0.74 -16.99
C PHE A 162 0.04 1.04 -18.49
N ARG A 163 0.05 -0.01 -19.32
CA ARG A 163 -0.16 0.14 -20.77
C ARG A 163 -1.62 0.49 -21.05
N LEU A 164 -1.83 1.24 -22.11
CA LEU A 164 -3.15 1.55 -22.64
C LEU A 164 -3.32 0.87 -24.00
N THR A 165 -4.43 0.17 -24.19
CA THR A 165 -4.72 -0.55 -25.44
C THR A 165 -4.71 0.40 -26.63
N GLY A 166 -3.99 0.04 -27.69
CA GLY A 166 -3.91 0.82 -28.92
C GLY A 166 -3.21 2.17 -28.79
N ARG A 167 -2.44 2.42 -27.71
CA ARG A 167 -1.69 3.67 -27.52
C ARG A 167 -0.22 3.42 -27.21
N GLY A 168 0.64 4.30 -27.72
CA GLY A 168 2.07 4.35 -27.35
C GLY A 168 2.37 5.08 -26.04
N ARG A 169 1.34 5.56 -25.33
CA ARG A 169 1.46 6.23 -24.02
C ARG A 169 1.01 5.30 -22.90
N THR A 170 1.50 5.56 -21.69
CA THR A 170 1.16 4.82 -20.47
C THR A 170 0.31 5.67 -19.52
N LEU A 171 -0.41 5.01 -18.63
CA LEU A 171 -1.09 5.65 -17.50
C LEU A 171 -0.23 5.49 -16.25
N ALA A 172 0.25 6.60 -15.69
CA ALA A 172 0.85 6.61 -14.36
C ALA A 172 -0.25 6.77 -13.30
N VAL A 173 -0.22 5.92 -12.28
CA VAL A 173 -1.15 5.95 -11.14
C VAL A 173 -0.34 6.03 -9.85
N ALA A 174 -0.61 7.05 -9.04
CA ALA A 174 0.03 7.24 -7.75
C ALA A 174 -1.01 7.05 -6.62
N ASN A 175 -0.82 6.03 -5.78
CA ASN A 175 -1.56 5.85 -4.54
C ASN A 175 -0.73 6.47 -3.41
N ILE A 176 -1.24 7.55 -2.80
CA ILE A 176 -0.51 8.33 -1.82
C ILE A 176 -1.39 8.47 -0.57
N HIS A 177 -0.89 8.01 0.57
CA HIS A 177 -1.45 8.41 1.85
C HIS A 177 -0.66 9.62 2.36
N ALA A 178 -1.14 10.82 2.01
CA ALA A 178 -0.43 12.05 2.32
C ALA A 178 -0.51 12.41 3.81
N ILE A 179 0.25 13.44 4.17
CA ILE A 179 0.26 14.07 5.49
C ILE A 179 -0.94 15.01 5.53
N ASN A 180 -1.79 14.88 6.55
CA ASN A 180 -2.88 15.83 6.74
C ASN A 180 -2.34 17.08 7.46
N PHE A 181 -2.35 18.23 6.78
CA PHE A 181 -1.99 19.52 7.37
C PHE A 181 -3.26 20.24 7.82
N SER A 182 -3.85 19.81 8.92
CA SER A 182 -4.94 20.54 9.58
C SER A 182 -4.42 21.23 10.84
N SER A 183 -4.71 22.52 11.01
CA SER A 183 -4.48 23.20 12.29
C SER A 183 -5.37 22.57 13.37
N VAL A 184 -4.95 22.68 14.64
CA VAL A 184 -5.71 22.15 15.80
C VAL A 184 -7.13 22.72 15.86
N ASP A 185 -7.34 23.92 15.32
CA ASP A 185 -8.65 24.58 15.24
C ASP A 185 -9.68 23.83 14.41
N ALA A 186 -9.25 22.97 13.47
CA ALA A 186 -10.15 22.16 12.65
C ALA A 186 -10.87 21.04 13.43
N TYR A 187 -10.44 20.75 14.67
CA TYR A 187 -11.01 19.69 15.53
C TYR A 187 -11.76 20.25 16.75
N ARG A 188 -11.99 21.57 16.82
CA ARG A 188 -12.87 22.16 17.82
C ARG A 188 -14.32 22.08 17.32
N SER A 189 -14.99 20.98 17.63
CA SER A 189 -16.45 20.85 17.58
C SER A 189 -17.09 21.45 18.83
#